data_AF-A0A4S0RK65-F1
#
_entry.id   AF-A0A4S0RK65-F1
#
_cell.length_a   1.000
_cell.length_b   1.000
_cell.length_c   1.000
_cell.angle_alpha   90.00
_cell.angle_beta   90.00
_cell.angle_gamma   90.00
#
_symmetry.space_group_name_H-M   'P 1'
#
loop_
_entity.id
_entity.type
_entity.pdbx_description
1 polymer ?
#
loop_
_entity_poly.entity_id
_entity_poly.type
_entity_poly.pdbx_seq_one_letter_code
_entity_poly.pdbx_strand_id
1 'polypeptide(L)'
;EVYDPSRNTPSGVINYVRENLSAVKNLAGYLLPGDLKSLAELAPGQGGVLRDGLRKIAACRDMAGKLYLNSAVCTHSGCEVAWNSTEQCWDCCCHGSHFAPDGIVLNGPAVGRLNPVDAPAGGT
;
A
#
# COMPACT_ATOMS: atom_id res chain seq x y z
N GLU A 1 24.73 0.83 -35.96
CA GLU A 1 23.56 0.71 -35.06
C GLU A 1 24.03 0.10 -33.74
N VAL A 2 23.60 0.67 -32.61
CA VAL A 2 24.29 0.59 -31.30
C VAL A 2 23.49 -0.24 -30.26
N TYR A 3 22.45 -0.96 -30.68
CA TYR A 3 21.64 -1.78 -29.78
C TYR A 3 21.54 -3.22 -30.27
N ASP A 4 22.12 -4.14 -29.50
CA ASP A 4 22.01 -5.59 -29.67
C ASP A 4 21.53 -6.20 -28.34
N PRO A 5 20.27 -6.66 -28.26
CA PRO A 5 19.67 -7.17 -27.03
C PRO A 5 20.22 -8.53 -26.59
N SER A 6 21.08 -9.17 -27.38
CA SER A 6 21.66 -10.48 -27.07
C SER A 6 22.84 -10.45 -26.07
N ARG A 7 23.22 -9.26 -25.57
CA ARG A 7 24.34 -9.09 -24.63
C ARG A 7 23.94 -9.47 -23.20
N ASN A 8 23.87 -10.79 -22.95
CA ASN A 8 23.68 -11.37 -21.62
C ASN A 8 24.95 -11.21 -20.78
N THR A 9 25.17 -10.01 -20.24
CA THR A 9 26.25 -9.81 -19.27
C THR A 9 25.85 -10.43 -17.93
N PRO A 10 26.80 -11.00 -17.16
CA PRO A 10 26.52 -11.50 -15.81
C PRO A 10 25.84 -10.45 -14.94
N SER A 11 26.20 -9.17 -15.11
CA SER A 11 25.57 -8.03 -14.44
C SER A 11 24.09 -7.84 -14.82
N GLY A 12 23.70 -8.09 -16.07
CA GLY A 12 22.30 -8.00 -16.52
C GLY A 12 21.41 -9.07 -15.90
N VAL A 13 21.91 -10.30 -15.79
CA VAL A 13 21.19 -11.41 -15.12
C VAL A 13 21.06 -11.12 -13.61
N ILE A 14 22.13 -10.63 -12.99
CA ILE A 14 22.12 -10.26 -11.56
C ILE A 14 21.16 -9.09 -11.30
N ASN A 15 21.17 -8.07 -12.15
CA ASN A 15 20.27 -6.92 -12.03
C ASN A 15 18.82 -7.34 -12.23
N TYR A 16 18.52 -8.17 -13.23
CA TYR A 16 17.18 -8.71 -13.45
C TYR A 16 16.65 -9.46 -12.21
N VAL A 17 17.45 -10.34 -11.60
CA VAL A 17 17.06 -11.06 -10.38
C VAL A 17 16.85 -10.10 -9.20
N ARG A 18 17.70 -9.08 -9.05
CA ARG A 18 17.57 -8.07 -7.99
C ARG A 18 16.32 -7.19 -8.18
N GLU A 19 16.04 -6.78 -9.40
CA GLU A 19 14.88 -5.95 -9.74
C GLU A 19 13.57 -6.73 -9.52
N ASN A 20 13.53 -8.00 -9.94
CA ASN A 20 12.36 -8.86 -9.70
C ASN A 20 12.14 -9.20 -8.23
N LEU A 21 13.19 -9.15 -7.39
CA LEU A 21 13.05 -9.40 -5.95
C LEU A 21 12.11 -8.38 -5.28
N SER A 22 12.10 -7.14 -5.74
CA SER A 22 11.18 -6.11 -5.25
C SER A 22 9.72 -6.46 -5.55
N ALA A 23 9.42 -6.98 -6.76
CA ALA A 23 8.09 -7.46 -7.11
C ALA A 23 7.65 -8.63 -6.23
N VAL A 24 8.55 -9.58 -5.95
CA VAL A 24 8.28 -10.72 -5.06
C VAL A 24 8.06 -10.27 -3.61
N LYS A 25 8.83 -9.30 -3.10
CA LYS A 25 8.64 -8.73 -1.76
C LYS A 25 7.26 -8.06 -1.62
N ASN A 26 6.85 -7.30 -2.64
CA ASN A 26 5.53 -6.68 -2.68
C ASN A 26 4.41 -7.72 -2.72
N LEU A 27 4.59 -8.80 -3.49
CA LEU A 27 3.66 -9.94 -3.52
C LEU A 27 3.63 -10.70 -2.18
N ALA A 28 4.75 -10.81 -1.48
CA ALA A 28 4.79 -11.40 -0.14
C ALA A 28 4.02 -10.54 0.87
N GLY A 29 4.11 -9.21 0.80
CA GLY A 29 3.25 -8.29 1.55
C GLY A 29 1.76 -8.54 1.31
N TYR A 30 1.38 -8.92 0.08
CA TYR A 30 0.01 -9.36 -0.22
C TYR A 30 -0.45 -10.62 0.54
N LEU A 31 0.48 -11.53 0.85
CA LEU A 31 0.16 -12.84 1.43
C LEU A 31 0.27 -12.88 2.96
N LEU A 32 1.09 -12.01 3.55
CA LEU A 32 1.28 -11.92 5.00
C LEU A 32 0.02 -11.37 5.73
N PRO A 33 -0.13 -11.64 7.04
CA PRO A 33 -1.20 -11.06 7.86
C PRO A 33 -1.09 -9.52 7.81
N GLY A 34 -2.24 -8.83 7.72
CA GLY A 34 -2.25 -7.37 7.84
C GLY A 34 -1.81 -6.93 9.24
N ASP A 35 -1.26 -5.72 9.35
CA ASP A 35 -0.69 -5.19 10.59
C ASP A 35 -1.73 -5.01 11.72
N LEU A 36 -3.03 -4.98 11.39
CA LEU A 36 -4.12 -4.81 12.35
C LEU A 36 -4.96 -6.08 12.51
N LYS A 37 -5.29 -6.42 13.77
CA LYS A 37 -6.25 -7.49 14.10
C LYS A 37 -7.70 -6.98 14.16
N SER A 38 -7.89 -5.73 14.61
CA SER A 38 -9.20 -5.11 14.74
C SER A 38 -9.13 -3.58 14.58
N LEU A 39 -10.28 -2.96 14.28
CA LEU A 39 -10.40 -1.50 14.21
C LEU A 39 -10.40 -0.82 15.59
N ALA A 40 -10.70 -1.59 16.65
CA ALA A 40 -10.75 -1.09 18.02
C ALA A 40 -9.35 -0.76 18.58
N GLU A 41 -8.29 -1.35 18.02
CA GLU A 41 -6.90 -1.11 18.43
C GLU A 41 -6.34 0.23 17.95
N LEU A 42 -7.00 0.89 16.98
CA LEU A 42 -6.53 2.16 16.42
C LEU A 42 -6.82 3.33 17.37
N ALA A 43 -5.77 3.93 17.92
CA ALA A 43 -5.83 5.24 18.57
C ALA A 43 -5.79 6.38 17.53
N PRO A 44 -6.15 7.63 17.90
CA PRO A 44 -5.97 8.79 17.04
C PRO A 44 -4.54 8.91 16.49
N GLY A 45 -4.40 9.21 15.20
CA GLY A 45 -3.12 9.30 14.48
C GLY A 45 -2.50 7.97 14.06
N GLN A 46 -3.10 6.83 14.44
CA GLN A 46 -2.64 5.50 14.05
C GLN A 46 -3.38 4.98 12.81
N GLY A 47 -2.74 4.06 12.11
CA GLY A 47 -3.30 3.38 10.96
C GLY A 47 -2.53 2.12 10.63
N GLY A 48 -3.12 1.27 9.80
CA GLY A 48 -2.55 0.02 9.33
C GLY A 48 -3.51 -0.73 8.42
N VAL A 49 -3.07 -1.87 7.91
CA VAL A 49 -3.86 -2.70 7.00
C VAL A 49 -4.59 -3.79 7.78
N LEU A 50 -5.91 -3.80 7.71
CA LEU A 50 -6.77 -4.87 8.22
C LEU A 50 -7.13 -5.82 7.08
N ARG A 51 -7.03 -7.13 7.34
CA ARG A 51 -7.44 -8.16 6.39
C ARG A 51 -8.84 -8.65 6.69
N ASP A 52 -9.74 -8.54 5.73
CA ASP A 52 -11.14 -9.01 5.80
C ASP A 52 -11.41 -9.98 4.64
N GLY A 53 -11.21 -11.27 4.91
CA GLY A 53 -11.21 -12.31 3.88
C GLY A 53 -10.14 -12.06 2.82
N LEU A 54 -10.58 -11.79 1.57
CA LEU A 54 -9.72 -11.43 0.45
C LEU A 54 -9.49 -9.91 0.31
N ARG A 55 -10.24 -9.10 1.06
CA ARG A 55 -10.11 -7.65 1.03
C ARG A 55 -9.00 -7.21 1.97
N LYS A 56 -8.28 -6.18 1.56
CA LYS A 56 -7.32 -5.47 2.40
C LYS A 56 -7.80 -4.04 2.59
N ILE A 57 -8.03 -3.67 3.84
CA ILE A 57 -8.61 -2.40 4.24
C ILE A 57 -7.50 -1.56 4.86
N ALA A 58 -7.19 -0.43 4.23
CA ALA A 58 -6.38 0.63 4.84
C ALA A 58 -7.27 1.37 5.84
N ALA A 59 -7.02 1.13 7.13
CA ALA A 59 -7.76 1.72 8.23
C ALA A 59 -6.86 2.67 9.01
N CYS A 60 -7.30 3.91 9.21
CA CYS A 60 -6.59 4.88 10.03
C CYS A 60 -7.56 5.78 10.80
N ARG A 61 -7.10 6.33 11.92
CA ARG A 61 -7.76 7.46 12.58
C ARG A 61 -6.92 8.70 12.37
N ASP A 62 -7.54 9.79 11.96
CA ASP A 62 -6.87 11.09 12.03
C ASP A 62 -6.61 11.52 13.48
N MET A 63 -5.90 12.63 13.65
CA MET A 63 -5.61 13.20 14.97
C MET A 63 -6.85 13.61 15.75
N ALA A 64 -7.99 13.83 15.08
CA ALA A 64 -9.28 14.09 15.73
C ALA A 64 -10.02 12.79 16.10
N GLY A 65 -9.45 11.62 15.80
CA GLY A 65 -10.01 10.30 16.11
C GLY A 65 -11.01 9.78 15.08
N LYS A 66 -11.26 10.52 14.00
CA LYS A 66 -12.19 10.11 12.95
C LYS A 66 -11.58 8.95 12.17
N LEU A 67 -12.34 7.87 12.05
CA LEU A 67 -11.96 6.68 11.32
C LEU A 67 -12.16 6.85 9.81
N TYR A 68 -11.16 6.47 9.04
CA TYR A 68 -11.23 6.34 7.58
C TYR A 68 -10.92 4.91 7.18
N LEU A 69 -11.73 4.41 6.25
CA LEU A 69 -11.61 3.06 5.70
C LEU A 69 -11.58 3.15 4.18
N ASN A 70 -10.47 2.71 3.61
CA ASN A 70 -10.29 2.62 2.17
C ASN A 70 -9.73 1.24 1.78
N SER A 71 -9.76 0.92 0.50
CA SER A 71 -8.96 -0.17 -0.04
C SER A 71 -7.49 0.10 0.21
N ALA A 72 -6.75 -0.89 0.71
CA ALA A 72 -5.31 -0.82 0.83
C ALA A 72 -4.58 -0.94 -0.53
N VAL A 73 -5.33 -1.09 -1.63
CA VAL A 73 -4.77 -1.23 -2.98
C VAL A 73 -4.62 0.14 -3.63
N CYS A 74 -3.38 0.55 -3.86
CA CYS A 74 -3.02 1.74 -4.61
C CYS A 74 -3.62 1.72 -6.02
N THR A 75 -4.27 2.82 -6.40
CA THR A 75 -4.94 2.98 -7.69
C THR A 75 -4.01 3.13 -8.90
N HIS A 76 -2.70 3.26 -8.70
CA HIS A 76 -1.72 3.35 -9.79
C HIS A 76 -1.48 1.99 -10.45
N SER A 77 -0.93 1.03 -9.71
CA SER A 77 -0.58 -0.31 -10.23
C SER A 77 -0.89 -1.42 -9.25
N GLY A 78 -1.79 -1.16 -8.29
CA GLY A 78 -2.27 -2.18 -7.38
C GLY A 78 -1.26 -2.65 -6.35
N CYS A 79 -0.37 -1.78 -5.87
CA CYS A 79 0.48 -2.09 -4.72
C CYS A 79 -0.26 -1.83 -3.40
N GLU A 80 0.12 -2.53 -2.35
CA GLU A 80 -0.39 -2.22 -1.01
C GLU A 80 0.17 -0.88 -0.51
N VAL A 81 -0.68 -0.09 0.16
CA VAL A 81 -0.26 1.14 0.86
C VAL A 81 0.05 0.87 2.33
N ALA A 82 0.96 1.65 2.90
CA ALA A 82 1.34 1.62 4.30
C ALA A 82 1.02 2.94 4.99
N TRP A 83 0.62 2.91 6.27
CA TRP A 83 0.34 4.12 7.03
C TRP A 83 1.64 4.78 7.50
N ASN A 84 1.78 6.07 7.22
CA ASN A 84 2.85 6.91 7.74
C ASN A 84 2.30 7.78 8.87
N SER A 85 2.59 7.38 10.10
CA SER A 85 2.13 8.10 11.30
C SER A 85 2.81 9.45 11.51
N THR A 86 3.96 9.70 10.85
CA THR A 86 4.66 10.99 10.96
C THR A 86 3.99 12.02 10.06
N GLU A 87 3.72 11.65 8.80
CA GLU A 87 3.12 12.53 7.80
C GLU A 87 1.58 12.46 7.76
N GLN A 88 0.98 11.52 8.51
CA GLN A 88 -0.47 11.29 8.56
C GLN A 88 -1.06 11.01 7.17
N CYS A 89 -0.39 10.15 6.40
CA CYS A 89 -0.77 9.76 5.05
C CYS A 89 -0.54 8.27 4.78
N TRP A 90 -1.06 7.80 3.65
CA TRP A 90 -0.83 6.47 3.11
C TRP A 90 0.23 6.52 2.02
N ASP A 91 1.30 5.76 2.19
CA ASP A 91 2.43 5.72 1.27
C ASP A 91 2.39 4.44 0.44
N CYS A 92 2.55 4.58 -0.88
CA CYS A 92 2.74 3.46 -1.79
C CYS A 92 4.23 3.32 -2.13
N CYS A 93 4.88 2.29 -1.57
CA CYS A 93 6.33 2.06 -1.72
C CYS A 93 6.77 1.74 -3.17
N CYS A 94 5.84 1.36 -4.04
CA CYS A 94 6.19 0.96 -5.41
C CYS A 94 6.69 2.13 -6.27
N HIS A 95 6.00 3.27 -6.23
CA HIS A 95 6.29 4.42 -7.09
C HIS A 95 6.11 5.77 -6.38
N GLY A 96 5.89 5.77 -5.06
CA GLY A 96 5.85 6.99 -4.25
C GLY A 96 4.52 7.74 -4.26
N SER A 97 3.40 7.11 -4.63
CA SER A 97 2.08 7.75 -4.49
C SER A 97 1.72 7.90 -3.01
N HIS A 98 1.30 9.09 -2.61
CA HIS A 98 0.86 9.38 -1.25
C HIS A 98 -0.63 9.74 -1.27
N PHE A 99 -1.38 9.29 -0.26
CA PHE A 99 -2.81 9.57 -0.13
C PHE A 99 -3.13 10.11 1.27
N ALA A 100 -4.05 11.06 1.36
CA ALA A 100 -4.56 11.58 2.63
C ALA A 100 -5.29 10.48 3.43
N PRO A 101 -5.62 10.71 4.72
CA PRO A 101 -6.34 9.72 5.52
C PRO A 101 -7.65 9.24 4.87
N ASP A 102 -8.36 10.15 4.20
CA ASP A 102 -9.59 9.85 3.48
C ASP A 102 -9.34 9.20 2.10
N GLY A 103 -8.09 9.01 1.70
CA GLY A 103 -7.69 8.36 0.46
C GLY A 103 -7.49 9.31 -0.72
N ILE A 104 -7.74 10.62 -0.58
CA ILE A 104 -7.47 11.60 -1.65
C ILE A 104 -5.98 11.59 -2.00
N VAL A 105 -5.64 11.66 -3.29
CA VAL A 105 -4.24 11.71 -3.74
C VAL A 105 -3.58 13.01 -3.26
N LEU A 106 -2.45 12.87 -2.57
CA LEU A 106 -1.55 13.97 -2.21
C LEU A 106 -0.36 14.07 -3.17
N ASN A 107 0.16 12.91 -3.59
CA ASN A 107 1.29 12.81 -4.52
C ASN A 107 1.10 11.66 -5.51
N GLY A 108 1.45 11.88 -6.78
CA GLY A 108 1.35 10.89 -7.86
C GLY A 108 2.43 9.81 -7.80
N PRO A 109 2.44 8.83 -8.74
CA PRO A 109 1.74 8.82 -10.04
C PRO A 109 0.26 8.41 -10.02
N ALA A 110 -0.30 7.95 -8.90
CA ALA A 110 -1.74 7.72 -8.81
C ALA A 110 -2.53 8.99 -9.11
N VAL A 111 -3.59 8.89 -9.91
CA VAL A 111 -4.50 10.01 -10.24
C VAL A 111 -5.88 9.88 -9.60
N GLY A 112 -6.23 8.67 -9.16
CA GLY A 112 -7.48 8.38 -8.45
C GLY A 112 -7.24 8.19 -6.96
N ARG A 113 -8.18 8.62 -6.13
CA ARG A 113 -8.17 8.35 -4.68
C ARG A 113 -8.23 6.85 -4.38
N LEU A 114 -7.79 6.43 -3.19
CA LEU A 114 -8.11 5.09 -2.70
C LEU A 114 -9.63 4.91 -2.63
N ASN A 115 -10.10 3.72 -3.02
CA ASN A 115 -11.53 3.41 -3.05
C ASN A 115 -12.07 3.31 -1.62
N PRO A 116 -13.07 4.10 -1.22
CA PRO A 116 -13.71 3.94 0.09
C PRO A 116 -14.34 2.56 0.25
N VAL A 117 -14.32 2.04 1.47
CA VAL A 117 -14.95 0.75 1.79
C VAL A 117 -15.75 0.86 3.08
N ASP A 118 -16.81 0.06 3.20
CA ASP A 118 -17.56 -0.08 4.44
C ASP A 118 -16.76 -0.85 5.50
N ALA A 119 -17.13 -0.67 6.76
CA ALA A 119 -16.56 -1.46 7.85
C ALA A 119 -16.85 -2.96 7.66
N PRO A 120 -15.90 -3.85 8.02
CA PRO A 120 -16.12 -5.28 7.97
C PRO A 120 -17.23 -5.69 8.95
N ALA A 121 -18.07 -6.64 8.55
CA ALA A 121 -19.32 -7.01 9.24
C ALA A 121 -19.16 -7.62 10.64
N GLY A 122 -17.94 -7.73 11.18
CA GLY A 122 -17.64 -8.39 12.46
C GLY A 122 -16.73 -7.62 13.41
N GLY A 123 -16.54 -6.31 13.20
CA GLY A 123 -15.60 -5.50 14.01
C GLY A 123 -16.28 -4.36 14.79
N THR A 124 -16.93 -4.71 15.90
CA THR A 124 -17.16 -3.81 17.05
C THR A 124 -16.34 -4.29 18.22
#